data_AF-A0AAJ1TXS3-F1
#
_entry.id   AF-A0AAJ1TXS3-F1
#
_cell.length_a   1.000
_cell.length_b   1.000
_cell.length_c   1.000
_cell.angle_alpha   90.00
_cell.angle_beta   90.00
_cell.angle_gamma   90.00
#
_symmetry.space_group_name_H-M   'P 1'
#
loop_
_entity.id
_entity.type
_entity.pdbx_description
1 polymer ?
#
loop_
_entity_poly.entity_id
_entity_poly.type
_entity_poly.pdbx_seq_one_letter_code
_entity_poly.pdbx_strand_id
1 'polypeptide(L)'
;MKIVLAGQFDRVYANALACGAQGQDHIADTRANEALPEKDRLLFHRAATLAALSSTVVTAPDWYPFEDRIEESQAALLRKDPSFAPGMALPREAWAELYDDAVGLVKAVDFLGSYSKRSLATLDDLSAPHAWIDDDSPRSLQRASMGASHAYLTELLLQPFLAWVSGAVLVISGADCHLLADIAAFLVEGARPRPFPIPDLREIGRLDNASVPGRVVNLGMEDVSDIGEAQRELRVQGYAQRLKSIFEAPDLTGVGERLELAMAAAPSPKARPRYGDNNIRVVVEDTDILRNSNVRVASHNKALVRWARRQFAPQRLRTIVLG
;
A
#
# COMPACT_ATOMS: atom_id res chain seq x y z
N MET A 1 9.14 -10.00 -8.63
CA MET A 1 9.18 -9.19 -7.41
C MET A 1 7.82 -9.25 -6.77
N LYS A 2 7.73 -9.56 -5.47
CA LYS A 2 6.49 -9.42 -4.70
C LYS A 2 6.39 -7.98 -4.24
N ILE A 3 5.20 -7.38 -4.34
CA ILE A 3 4.96 -6.02 -3.88
C ILE A 3 3.77 -5.97 -2.93
N VAL A 4 3.77 -5.00 -2.01
CA VAL A 4 2.57 -4.54 -1.32
C VAL A 4 2.30 -3.14 -1.83
N LEU A 5 1.13 -2.94 -2.45
CA LEU A 5 0.63 -1.59 -2.72
C LEU A 5 0.14 -1.01 -1.40
N ALA A 6 0.53 0.21 -1.08
CA ALA A 6 0.19 0.84 0.19
C ALA A 6 -0.63 2.12 0.01
N GLY A 7 -1.45 2.41 1.01
CA GLY A 7 -2.25 3.62 1.13
C GLY A 7 -3.15 3.84 -0.09
N GLN A 8 -2.95 4.98 -0.74
CA GLN A 8 -3.76 5.39 -1.89
C GLN A 8 -3.65 4.42 -3.06
N PHE A 9 -2.50 3.74 -3.24
CA PHE A 9 -2.35 2.77 -4.32
C PHE A 9 -3.17 1.50 -4.06
N ASP A 10 -3.19 1.00 -2.83
CA ASP A 10 -4.07 -0.12 -2.45
C ASP A 10 -5.54 0.26 -2.63
N ARG A 11 -5.93 1.45 -2.15
CA ARG A 11 -7.30 1.96 -2.27
C ARG A 11 -7.79 1.99 -3.71
N VAL A 12 -7.08 2.66 -4.62
CA VAL A 12 -7.53 2.76 -6.02
C VAL A 12 -7.47 1.41 -6.74
N TYR A 13 -6.52 0.54 -6.37
CA TYR A 13 -6.41 -0.80 -6.92
C TYR A 13 -7.57 -1.70 -6.48
N ALA A 14 -7.92 -1.67 -5.20
CA ALA A 14 -9.07 -2.38 -4.62
C ALA A 14 -10.39 -1.85 -5.19
N ASN A 15 -10.53 -0.53 -5.33
CA ASN A 15 -11.71 0.08 -5.96
C ASN A 15 -11.89 -0.41 -7.41
N ALA A 16 -10.81 -0.44 -8.20
CA ALA A 16 -10.87 -0.94 -9.57
C ALA A 16 -11.23 -2.43 -9.65
N LEU A 17 -10.74 -3.25 -8.70
CA LEU A 17 -11.13 -4.66 -8.57
C LEU A 17 -12.62 -4.82 -8.26
N ALA A 18 -13.16 -4.01 -7.34
CA ALA A 18 -14.57 -4.02 -6.98
C ALA A 18 -15.47 -3.64 -8.17
N CYS A 19 -15.12 -2.58 -8.91
CA CYS A 19 -15.83 -2.21 -10.14
C CYS A 19 -15.80 -3.31 -11.20
N GLY A 20 -14.64 -3.94 -11.42
CA GLY A 20 -14.49 -5.00 -12.41
C GLY A 20 -15.29 -6.27 -12.08
N ALA A 21 -15.50 -6.56 -10.79
CA ALA A 21 -16.29 -7.71 -10.33
C ALA A 21 -17.80 -7.52 -10.54
N GLN A 22 -18.31 -6.30 -10.44
CA GLN A 22 -19.73 -5.98 -10.63
C GLN A 22 -20.19 -6.05 -12.11
N GLY A 23 -19.24 -6.01 -13.06
CA GLY A 23 -19.50 -5.96 -14.50
C GLY A 23 -19.74 -7.29 -15.23
N GLN A 24 -19.90 -8.42 -14.52
CA GLN A 24 -20.20 -9.70 -15.18
C GLN A 24 -21.70 -10.02 -15.35
N ASP A 25 -22.61 -9.36 -14.63
CA ASP A 25 -24.07 -9.62 -14.75
C ASP A 25 -24.96 -8.38 -14.93
N HIS A 26 -24.40 -7.16 -14.88
CA HIS A 26 -25.18 -5.96 -15.18
C HIS A 26 -24.46 -5.07 -16.20
N ILE A 27 -25.10 -4.97 -17.37
CA ILE A 27 -25.04 -3.93 -18.42
C ILE A 27 -23.77 -3.08 -18.40
N ALA A 28 -23.02 -3.14 -19.51
CA ALA A 28 -21.89 -2.28 -19.85
C ALA A 28 -22.13 -0.80 -19.50
N ASP A 29 -21.78 -0.39 -18.28
CA ASP A 29 -21.81 1.00 -17.88
C ASP A 29 -20.44 1.59 -18.17
N THR A 30 -20.31 2.02 -19.42
CA THR A 30 -19.23 2.87 -19.95
C THR A 30 -19.08 4.20 -19.19
N ARG A 31 -19.91 4.44 -18.15
CA ARG A 31 -19.92 5.62 -17.29
C ARG A 31 -19.10 5.48 -15.99
N ALA A 32 -18.79 4.27 -15.52
CA ALA A 32 -18.07 4.10 -14.24
C ALA A 32 -16.64 4.65 -14.30
N ASN A 33 -15.99 4.59 -15.47
CA ASN A 33 -14.66 5.15 -15.65
C ASN A 33 -14.65 6.68 -15.76
N GLU A 34 -15.75 7.34 -16.18
CA GLU A 34 -15.79 8.79 -16.42
C GLU A 34 -15.92 9.62 -15.12
N ALA A 35 -16.44 9.05 -14.03
CA ALA A 35 -16.69 9.76 -12.77
C ALA A 35 -15.53 9.72 -11.75
N LEU A 36 -14.49 8.90 -11.97
CA LEU A 36 -13.32 8.88 -11.10
C LEU A 36 -12.50 10.17 -11.25
N PRO A 37 -12.11 10.86 -10.16
CA PRO A 37 -11.24 12.01 -10.23
C PRO A 37 -9.94 11.71 -11.00
N GLU A 38 -9.44 12.66 -11.77
CA GLU A 38 -8.20 12.51 -12.56
C GLU A 38 -7.01 12.03 -11.68
N LYS A 39 -6.96 12.50 -10.43
CA LYS A 39 -5.99 12.08 -9.41
C LYS A 39 -6.02 10.57 -9.16
N ASP A 40 -7.21 9.98 -9.01
CA ASP A 40 -7.39 8.56 -8.74
C ASP A 40 -7.04 7.70 -9.95
N ARG A 41 -7.35 8.19 -11.16
CA ARG A 41 -6.89 7.53 -12.41
C ARG A 41 -5.36 7.48 -12.48
N LEU A 42 -4.68 8.59 -12.20
CA LEU A 42 -3.21 8.63 -12.17
C LEU A 42 -2.60 7.69 -11.13
N LEU A 43 -3.20 7.64 -9.93
CA LEU A 43 -2.80 6.68 -8.90
C LEU A 43 -3.01 5.24 -9.37
N PHE A 44 -4.13 4.95 -10.02
CA PHE A 44 -4.42 3.63 -10.56
C PHE A 44 -3.44 3.23 -11.65
N HIS A 45 -3.16 4.09 -12.64
CA HIS A 45 -2.18 3.82 -13.71
C HIS A 45 -0.82 3.40 -13.13
N ARG A 46 -0.38 4.08 -12.06
CA ARG A 46 0.87 3.76 -11.35
C ARG A 46 0.79 2.43 -10.61
N ALA A 47 -0.27 2.21 -9.82
CA ALA A 47 -0.48 0.97 -9.10
C ALA A 47 -0.56 -0.24 -10.04
N ALA A 48 -1.38 -0.14 -11.10
CA ALA A 48 -1.56 -1.16 -12.12
C ALA A 48 -0.26 -1.46 -12.87
N THR A 49 0.51 -0.43 -13.24
CA THR A 49 1.83 -0.61 -13.86
C THR A 49 2.76 -1.42 -12.95
N LEU A 50 2.87 -1.07 -11.68
CA LEU A 50 3.72 -1.81 -10.73
C LEU A 50 3.18 -3.22 -10.49
N ALA A 51 1.87 -3.42 -10.43
CA ALA A 51 1.23 -4.73 -10.32
C ALA A 51 1.58 -5.64 -11.51
N ALA A 52 1.52 -5.11 -12.73
CA ALA A 52 1.85 -5.85 -13.94
C ALA A 52 3.35 -6.18 -14.07
N LEU A 53 4.21 -5.33 -13.50
CA LEU A 53 5.66 -5.55 -13.43
C LEU A 53 6.06 -6.43 -12.23
N SER A 54 5.12 -6.74 -11.34
CA SER A 54 5.32 -7.64 -10.21
C SER A 54 4.98 -9.07 -10.58
N SER A 55 5.53 -10.02 -9.82
CA SER A 55 5.09 -11.42 -9.89
C SER A 55 3.83 -11.65 -9.06
N THR A 56 3.60 -10.81 -8.04
CA THR A 56 2.49 -10.95 -7.09
C THR A 56 2.29 -9.61 -6.37
N VAL A 57 1.04 -9.16 -6.32
CA VAL A 57 0.60 -8.13 -5.36
C VAL A 57 0.12 -8.86 -4.11
N VAL A 58 0.78 -8.59 -2.99
CA VAL A 58 0.44 -9.16 -1.68
C VAL A 58 -0.59 -8.24 -1.04
N THR A 59 -1.82 -8.74 -0.88
CA THR A 59 -2.92 -8.03 -0.21
C THR A 59 -3.06 -8.49 1.22
N ALA A 60 -3.57 -7.61 2.10
CA ALA A 60 -3.95 -8.02 3.44
C ALA A 60 -5.14 -8.98 3.34
N PRO A 61 -5.18 -10.06 4.14
CA PRO A 61 -6.31 -10.99 4.10
C PRO A 61 -7.56 -10.27 4.60
N ASP A 62 -8.71 -10.65 4.08
CA ASP A 62 -9.97 -10.28 4.72
C ASP A 62 -10.10 -11.06 6.04
N TRP A 63 -9.85 -10.37 7.15
CA TRP A 63 -9.82 -10.95 8.50
C TRP A 63 -11.10 -10.68 9.28
N TYR A 64 -12.02 -9.88 8.71
CA TYR A 64 -13.29 -9.59 9.34
C TYR A 64 -14.13 -10.86 9.46
N PRO A 65 -14.87 -11.03 10.57
CA PRO A 65 -15.94 -12.01 10.60
C PRO A 65 -16.98 -11.65 9.56
N PHE A 66 -16.96 -12.39 8.45
CA PHE A 66 -18.16 -12.62 7.67
C PHE A 66 -19.21 -13.14 8.65
N GLU A 67 -20.26 -12.37 8.92
CA GLU A 67 -21.45 -12.93 9.52
C GLU A 67 -21.94 -14.05 8.58
N ASP A 68 -22.41 -15.18 9.13
CA ASP A 68 -22.78 -16.41 8.42
C ASP A 68 -23.98 -16.26 7.45
N ARG A 69 -24.26 -15.05 6.95
CA ARG A 69 -25.44 -14.69 6.14
C ARG A 69 -25.13 -14.23 4.72
N ILE A 70 -23.90 -14.40 4.23
CA ILE A 70 -23.59 -14.19 2.81
C ILE A 70 -23.78 -15.52 2.08
N GLU A 71 -24.65 -15.54 1.08
CA GLU A 71 -24.85 -16.71 0.21
C GLU A 71 -23.50 -17.16 -0.38
N GLU A 72 -23.24 -18.48 -0.38
CA GLU A 72 -21.97 -19.08 -0.82
C GLU A 72 -21.53 -18.64 -2.22
N SER A 73 -22.47 -18.23 -3.08
CA SER A 73 -22.25 -17.69 -4.43
C SER A 73 -21.60 -16.30 -4.43
N GLN A 74 -22.04 -15.38 -3.57
CA GLN A 74 -21.41 -14.06 -3.39
C GLN A 74 -20.08 -14.17 -2.63
N ALA A 75 -20.02 -15.07 -1.65
CA ALA A 75 -18.77 -15.38 -0.95
C ALA A 75 -17.72 -15.93 -1.93
N ALA A 76 -18.09 -16.76 -2.92
CA ALA A 76 -17.17 -17.30 -3.93
C ALA A 76 -16.64 -16.25 -4.93
N LEU A 77 -17.44 -15.23 -5.25
CA LEU A 77 -17.02 -14.10 -6.12
C LEU A 77 -16.11 -13.12 -5.38
N LEU A 78 -16.35 -12.88 -4.08
CA LEU A 78 -15.50 -12.07 -3.20
C LEU A 78 -14.23 -12.83 -2.73
N ARG A 79 -14.26 -14.17 -2.66
CA ARG A 79 -13.13 -15.07 -2.35
C ARG A 79 -12.01 -15.10 -3.41
N LYS A 80 -12.03 -14.21 -4.40
CA LYS A 80 -10.83 -13.92 -5.21
C LYS A 80 -9.78 -13.11 -4.44
N ASP A 81 -10.15 -12.52 -3.29
CA ASP A 81 -9.21 -12.07 -2.27
C ASP A 81 -8.83 -13.25 -1.37
N PRO A 82 -7.55 -13.44 -0.96
CA PRO A 82 -7.15 -14.60 -0.20
C PRO A 82 -7.73 -14.51 1.22
N SER A 83 -8.93 -15.08 1.39
CA SER A 83 -9.33 -15.70 2.65
C SER A 83 -8.14 -16.53 3.16
N PHE A 84 -7.83 -16.44 4.47
CA PHE A 84 -6.71 -17.10 5.16
C PHE A 84 -6.18 -18.36 4.44
N ALA A 85 -5.28 -18.16 3.46
CA ALA A 85 -4.85 -19.23 2.57
C ALA A 85 -3.65 -19.96 3.19
N PRO A 86 -3.45 -21.26 2.89
CA PRO A 86 -2.22 -21.96 3.26
C PRO A 86 -0.99 -21.21 2.73
N GLY A 87 -0.10 -20.78 3.62
CA GLY A 87 1.09 -19.96 3.29
C GLY A 87 1.08 -18.54 3.87
N MET A 88 0.01 -18.14 4.57
CA MET A 88 -0.04 -16.88 5.32
C MET A 88 0.85 -16.90 6.55
N ALA A 89 1.48 -15.76 6.86
CA ALA A 89 2.44 -15.65 7.95
C ALA A 89 1.82 -15.68 9.35
N LEU A 90 0.52 -15.39 9.49
CA LEU A 90 -0.18 -15.28 10.77
C LEU A 90 -1.57 -15.92 10.73
N PRO A 91 -2.08 -16.45 11.86
CA PRO A 91 -3.47 -16.88 12.02
C PRO A 91 -4.42 -15.68 12.13
N ARG A 92 -5.73 -15.96 12.06
CA ARG A 92 -6.79 -14.94 12.05
C ARG A 92 -6.85 -14.10 13.32
N GLU A 93 -6.71 -14.76 14.47
CA GLU A 93 -6.71 -14.12 15.77
C GLU A 93 -5.54 -13.13 15.89
N ALA A 94 -4.37 -13.50 15.37
CA ALA A 94 -3.20 -12.62 15.38
C ALA A 94 -3.37 -11.40 14.47
N TRP A 95 -4.05 -11.54 13.33
CA TRP A 95 -4.40 -10.39 12.47
C TRP A 95 -5.41 -9.45 13.14
N ALA A 96 -6.43 -10.00 13.81
CA ALA A 96 -7.38 -9.21 14.57
C ALA A 96 -6.67 -8.43 15.70
N GLU A 97 -5.75 -9.07 16.44
CA GLU A 97 -4.96 -8.38 17.47
C GLU A 97 -4.08 -7.25 16.89
N LEU A 98 -3.46 -7.47 15.73
CA LEU A 98 -2.67 -6.44 15.04
C LEU A 98 -3.52 -5.26 14.60
N TYR A 99 -4.72 -5.54 14.11
CA TYR A 99 -5.66 -4.50 13.71
C TYR A 99 -6.13 -3.68 14.92
N ASP A 100 -6.52 -4.33 16.03
CA ASP A 100 -6.87 -3.64 17.28
C ASP A 100 -5.72 -2.75 17.77
N ASP A 101 -4.48 -3.24 17.69
CA ASP A 101 -3.29 -2.47 18.01
C ASP A 101 -3.09 -1.27 17.07
N ALA A 102 -3.34 -1.43 15.78
CA ALA A 102 -3.27 -0.36 14.78
C ALA A 102 -4.34 0.72 15.04
N VAL A 103 -5.60 0.33 15.28
CA VAL A 103 -6.69 1.23 15.66
C VAL A 103 -6.34 2.01 16.93
N GLY A 104 -5.79 1.31 17.94
CA GLY A 104 -5.34 1.93 19.18
C GLY A 104 -4.22 2.96 18.96
N LEU A 105 -3.30 2.68 18.05
CA LEU A 105 -2.24 3.62 17.67
C LEU A 105 -2.80 4.84 16.93
N VAL A 106 -3.68 4.66 15.93
CA VAL A 106 -4.30 5.77 15.19
C VAL A 106 -5.03 6.71 16.15
N LYS A 107 -5.88 6.16 17.03
CA LYS A 107 -6.57 6.97 18.06
C LYS A 107 -5.61 7.74 18.96
N ALA A 108 -4.46 7.15 19.30
CA ALA A 108 -3.46 7.82 20.10
C ALA A 108 -2.73 8.95 19.34
N VAL A 109 -2.47 8.76 18.04
CA VAL A 109 -1.90 9.82 17.18
C VAL A 109 -2.89 10.96 17.03
N ASP A 110 -4.17 10.68 16.75
CA ASP A 110 -5.20 11.71 16.61
C ASP A 110 -5.42 12.50 17.90
N PHE A 111 -5.31 11.83 19.05
CA PHE A 111 -5.52 12.48 20.35
C PHE A 111 -4.30 13.26 20.85
N LEU A 112 -3.08 12.78 20.59
CA LEU A 112 -1.85 13.29 21.24
C LEU A 112 -0.83 13.87 20.27
N GLY A 113 -0.96 13.59 18.98
CA GLY A 113 -0.08 14.06 17.92
C GLY A 113 -0.74 15.15 17.09
N SER A 114 0.09 15.77 16.25
CA SER A 114 -0.40 16.65 15.19
C SER A 114 0.17 16.16 13.87
N TYR A 115 -0.70 15.88 12.90
CA TYR A 115 -0.29 15.63 11.54
C TYR A 115 0.28 16.91 10.92
N SER A 116 1.27 16.76 10.03
CA SER A 116 1.73 17.86 9.20
C SER A 116 0.60 18.37 8.29
N LYS A 117 0.71 19.60 7.80
CA LYS A 117 -0.27 20.17 6.87
C LYS A 117 -0.49 19.32 5.62
N ARG A 118 0.58 18.63 5.14
CA ARG A 118 0.50 17.74 3.98
C ARG A 118 -0.32 16.49 4.29
N SER A 119 -0.04 15.87 5.44
CA SER A 119 -0.78 14.72 5.94
C SER A 119 -2.27 15.04 6.17
N LEU A 120 -2.59 16.19 6.78
CA LEU A 120 -3.96 16.63 6.97
C LEU A 120 -4.70 16.78 5.64
N ALA A 121 -4.09 17.43 4.64
CA ALA A 121 -4.70 17.57 3.31
C ALA A 121 -4.98 16.21 2.66
N THR A 122 -4.09 15.23 2.84
CA THR A 122 -4.33 13.86 2.38
C THR A 122 -5.52 13.21 3.08
N LEU A 123 -5.66 13.37 4.39
CA LEU A 123 -6.77 12.81 5.16
C LEU A 123 -8.11 13.48 4.86
N ASP A 124 -8.10 14.79 4.59
CA ASP A 124 -9.28 15.54 4.16
C ASP A 124 -9.80 15.04 2.81
N ASP A 125 -8.89 14.84 1.83
CA ASP A 125 -9.22 14.26 0.53
C ASP A 125 -9.85 12.86 0.67
N LEU A 126 -9.29 12.03 1.57
CA LEU A 126 -9.78 10.66 1.81
C LEU A 126 -11.09 10.62 2.61
N SER A 127 -11.46 11.71 3.28
CA SER A 127 -12.74 11.82 3.97
C SER A 127 -13.90 12.03 3.01
N ALA A 128 -13.62 12.40 1.75
CA ALA A 128 -14.65 12.66 0.77
C ALA A 128 -15.34 11.35 0.31
N PRO A 129 -16.67 11.33 0.14
CA PRO A 129 -17.40 10.12 -0.27
C PRO A 129 -16.87 9.51 -1.57
N HIS A 130 -16.54 10.35 -2.55
CA HIS A 130 -16.06 9.92 -3.87
C HIS A 130 -14.69 9.20 -3.85
N ALA A 131 -13.92 9.31 -2.76
CA ALA A 131 -12.65 8.60 -2.64
C ALA A 131 -12.85 7.08 -2.47
N TRP A 132 -14.10 6.62 -2.33
CA TRP A 132 -14.39 5.24 -2.02
C TRP A 132 -15.60 4.75 -2.80
N ILE A 133 -15.62 3.45 -3.05
CA ILE A 133 -16.78 2.78 -3.58
C ILE A 133 -17.64 2.38 -2.38
N ASP A 134 -18.90 2.79 -2.40
CA ASP A 134 -19.90 2.38 -1.42
C ASP A 134 -20.52 1.05 -1.90
N ASP A 135 -19.77 -0.04 -1.76
CA ASP A 135 -20.31 -1.40 -1.77
C ASP A 135 -20.44 -1.92 -0.33
N ASP A 136 -21.24 -2.95 -0.04
CA ASP A 136 -21.34 -3.56 1.31
C ASP A 136 -20.07 -4.39 1.66
N SER A 137 -18.89 -3.95 1.25
CA SER A 137 -17.62 -4.61 1.57
C SER A 137 -17.26 -4.43 3.06
N PRO A 138 -16.48 -5.34 3.66
CA PRO A 138 -15.99 -5.17 5.02
C PRO A 138 -15.23 -3.85 5.24
N ARG A 139 -14.54 -3.34 4.21
CA ARG A 139 -13.85 -2.03 4.25
C ARG A 139 -14.83 -0.87 4.32
N SER A 140 -15.95 -0.91 3.59
CA SER A 140 -16.96 0.15 3.66
C SER A 140 -17.69 0.15 5.02
N LEU A 141 -17.99 -1.02 5.58
CA LEU A 141 -18.58 -1.19 6.91
C LEU A 141 -17.67 -0.64 8.01
N GLN A 142 -16.36 -0.88 7.91
CA GLN A 142 -15.37 -0.26 8.79
C GLN A 142 -15.40 1.27 8.67
N ARG A 143 -15.35 1.81 7.45
CA ARG A 143 -15.43 3.26 7.24
C ARG A 143 -16.70 3.86 7.85
N ALA A 144 -17.84 3.19 7.70
CA ALA A 144 -19.11 3.62 8.29
C ALA A 144 -19.08 3.60 9.83
N SER A 145 -18.39 2.65 10.44
CA SER A 145 -18.37 2.47 11.91
C SER A 145 -17.33 3.32 12.65
N MET A 146 -16.14 3.54 12.06
CA MET A 146 -15.02 4.24 12.71
C MET A 146 -14.55 5.50 12.00
N GLY A 147 -15.05 5.79 10.79
CA GLY A 147 -14.70 6.96 9.98
C GLY A 147 -13.64 6.66 8.92
N ALA A 148 -13.76 7.32 7.76
CA ALA A 148 -12.95 7.03 6.58
C ALA A 148 -11.43 7.18 6.82
N SER A 149 -11.00 8.28 7.43
CA SER A 149 -9.59 8.53 7.72
C SER A 149 -9.00 7.54 8.73
N HIS A 150 -9.77 7.15 9.73
CA HIS A 150 -9.33 6.18 10.73
C HIS A 150 -9.15 4.78 10.13
N ALA A 151 -10.13 4.33 9.35
CA ALA A 151 -10.05 3.05 8.65
C ALA A 151 -8.84 3.03 7.70
N TYR A 152 -8.68 4.10 6.90
CA TYR A 152 -7.55 4.25 5.98
C TYR A 152 -6.19 4.20 6.69
N LEU A 153 -6.01 4.96 7.77
CA LEU A 153 -4.76 4.99 8.53
C LEU A 153 -4.44 3.65 9.18
N THR A 154 -5.47 2.94 9.64
CA THR A 154 -5.32 1.61 10.23
C THR A 154 -4.80 0.62 9.18
N GLU A 155 -5.37 0.61 7.98
CA GLU A 155 -4.90 -0.21 6.87
C GLU A 155 -3.47 0.17 6.44
N LEU A 156 -3.21 1.48 6.29
CA LEU A 156 -1.90 2.00 5.93
C LEU A 156 -0.79 1.56 6.91
N LEU A 157 -1.10 1.47 8.20
CA LEU A 157 -0.13 1.00 9.21
C LEU A 157 0.17 -0.49 9.13
N LEU A 158 -0.77 -1.30 8.66
CA LEU A 158 -0.60 -2.76 8.56
C LEU A 158 0.13 -3.19 7.28
N GLN A 159 0.10 -2.37 6.22
CA GLN A 159 0.75 -2.68 4.95
C GLN A 159 2.28 -2.77 5.04
N PRO A 160 3.02 -1.91 5.79
CA PRO A 160 4.44 -2.12 6.05
C PRO A 160 4.75 -3.42 6.78
N PHE A 161 3.90 -3.81 7.74
CA PHE A 161 4.02 -5.09 8.41
C PHE A 161 3.84 -6.26 7.43
N LEU A 162 2.83 -6.18 6.56
CA LEU A 162 2.57 -7.16 5.51
C LEU A 162 3.77 -7.29 4.56
N ALA A 163 4.34 -6.17 4.14
CA ALA A 163 5.51 -6.15 3.26
C ALA A 163 6.73 -6.78 3.95
N TRP A 164 6.96 -6.42 5.21
CA TRP A 164 8.05 -6.95 6.02
C TRP A 164 7.95 -8.46 6.22
N VAL A 165 6.78 -8.98 6.63
CA VAL A 165 6.60 -10.40 6.93
C VAL A 165 6.59 -11.29 5.68
N SER A 166 6.17 -10.74 4.54
CA SER A 166 6.13 -11.46 3.26
C SER A 166 7.43 -11.32 2.43
N GLY A 167 8.38 -10.51 2.89
CA GLY A 167 9.59 -10.15 2.14
C GLY A 167 9.27 -9.43 0.83
N ALA A 168 8.15 -8.70 0.78
CA ALA A 168 7.74 -7.93 -0.38
C ALA A 168 8.28 -6.50 -0.34
N VAL A 169 8.37 -5.88 -1.51
CA VAL A 169 8.71 -4.46 -1.63
C VAL A 169 7.47 -3.62 -1.32
N LEU A 170 7.59 -2.65 -0.41
CA LEU A 170 6.52 -1.70 -0.11
C LEU A 170 6.47 -0.63 -1.20
N VAL A 171 5.34 -0.48 -1.88
CA VAL A 171 5.12 0.57 -2.90
C VAL A 171 4.13 1.58 -2.35
N ILE A 172 4.57 2.83 -2.18
CA ILE A 172 3.80 3.85 -1.46
C ILE A 172 3.82 5.18 -2.20
N SER A 173 2.75 5.98 -2.08
CA SER A 173 2.73 7.33 -2.64
C SER A 173 3.57 8.29 -1.78
N GLY A 174 4.04 9.39 -2.37
CA GLY A 174 4.68 10.45 -1.59
C GLY A 174 3.79 11.01 -0.47
N ALA A 175 2.48 11.11 -0.73
CA ALA A 175 1.50 11.57 0.26
C ALA A 175 1.39 10.62 1.47
N ASP A 176 1.38 9.31 1.23
CA ASP A 176 1.23 8.31 2.29
C ASP A 176 2.56 8.06 3.02
N CYS A 177 3.68 8.26 2.32
CA CYS A 177 5.00 8.30 2.94
C CYS A 177 5.08 9.42 4.00
N HIS A 178 4.51 10.60 3.73
CA HIS A 178 4.41 11.67 4.72
C HIS A 178 3.54 11.29 5.92
N LEU A 179 2.40 10.63 5.70
CA LEU A 179 1.55 10.15 6.79
C LEU A 179 2.28 9.18 7.72
N LEU A 180 2.95 8.17 7.14
CA LEU A 180 3.74 7.23 7.93
C LEU A 180 4.95 7.90 8.61
N ALA A 181 5.57 8.90 7.98
CA ALA A 181 6.65 9.67 8.58
C ALA A 181 6.19 10.47 9.81
N ASP A 182 5.01 11.09 9.76
CA ASP A 182 4.42 11.80 10.90
C ASP A 182 4.10 10.83 12.06
N ILE A 183 3.58 9.64 11.76
CA ILE A 183 3.33 8.60 12.78
C ILE A 183 4.65 8.09 13.37
N ALA A 184 5.66 7.87 12.54
CA ALA A 184 7.00 7.50 13.00
C ALA A 184 7.61 8.58 13.90
N ALA A 185 7.45 9.86 13.57
CA ALA A 185 7.89 10.99 14.38
C ALA A 185 7.19 11.00 15.75
N PHE A 186 5.86 10.88 15.77
CA PHE A 186 5.07 10.76 17.00
C PHE A 186 5.56 9.64 17.92
N LEU A 187 5.86 8.47 17.35
CA LEU A 187 6.38 7.33 18.11
C LEU A 187 7.79 7.56 18.64
N VAL A 188 8.67 8.20 17.87
CA VAL A 188 10.06 8.47 18.27
C VAL A 188 10.13 9.58 19.33
N GLU A 189 9.48 10.71 19.08
CA GLU A 189 9.49 11.88 19.97
C GLU A 189 8.84 11.57 21.32
N GLY A 190 7.75 10.79 21.31
CA GLY A 190 7.10 10.32 22.53
C GLY A 190 7.77 9.13 23.20
N ALA A 191 8.90 8.62 22.66
CA ALA A 191 9.56 7.39 23.09
C ALA A 191 8.56 6.22 23.28
N ARG A 192 7.58 6.10 22.40
CA ARG A 192 6.46 5.15 22.52
C ARG A 192 6.82 3.79 21.94
N PRO A 193 6.31 2.69 22.52
CA PRO A 193 6.55 1.37 21.96
C PRO A 193 5.71 1.18 20.69
N ARG A 194 6.25 0.43 19.74
CA ARG A 194 5.60 0.13 18.47
C ARG A 194 4.85 -1.19 18.61
N PRO A 195 3.57 -1.26 18.19
CA PRO A 195 2.83 -2.51 18.19
C PRO A 195 3.42 -3.51 17.19
N PHE A 196 3.85 -3.07 16.01
CA PHE A 196 4.37 -3.93 14.95
C PHE A 196 5.56 -3.25 14.25
N PRO A 197 6.29 -3.95 13.37
CA PRO A 197 7.31 -3.36 12.51
C PRO A 197 6.79 -2.10 11.79
N ILE A 198 7.32 -0.93 12.16
CA ILE A 198 7.04 0.35 11.51
C ILE A 198 8.36 0.85 10.90
N PRO A 199 8.42 1.11 9.58
CA PRO A 199 9.61 1.63 8.93
C PRO A 199 9.87 3.08 9.34
N ASP A 200 11.14 3.44 9.50
CA ASP A 200 11.55 4.82 9.74
C ASP A 200 11.61 5.60 8.42
N LEU A 201 10.49 6.26 8.08
CA LEU A 201 10.32 7.02 6.85
C LEU A 201 10.59 8.53 6.99
N ARG A 202 11.06 8.98 8.17
CA ARG A 202 11.17 10.40 8.51
C ARG A 202 12.13 11.18 7.60
N GLU A 203 13.18 10.53 7.12
CA GLU A 203 14.14 11.14 6.18
C GLU A 203 13.71 11.02 4.71
N ILE A 204 12.83 10.07 4.38
CA ILE A 204 12.38 9.79 3.01
C ILE A 204 11.23 10.69 2.59
N GLY A 205 10.38 11.08 3.55
CA GLY A 205 9.33 12.08 3.32
C GLY A 205 9.89 13.42 2.81
N ARG A 206 11.19 13.68 2.93
CA ARG A 206 11.85 14.82 2.29
C ARG A 206 12.28 14.45 0.88
N LEU A 207 11.30 14.18 0.00
CA LEU A 207 11.48 13.89 -1.42
C LEU A 207 12.39 14.89 -2.17
N ASP A 208 12.63 16.07 -1.58
CA ASP A 208 13.49 17.11 -2.12
C ASP A 208 15.00 16.92 -1.84
N ASN A 209 15.40 16.09 -0.86
CA ASN A 209 16.76 16.18 -0.31
C ASN A 209 17.65 14.92 -0.32
N ALA A 210 17.17 13.68 -0.50
CA ALA A 210 18.08 12.53 -0.42
C ALA A 210 17.51 11.23 -1.00
N SER A 211 17.51 11.07 -2.32
CA SER A 211 17.74 9.80 -3.01
C SER A 211 18.03 10.10 -4.48
N VAL A 212 18.70 9.23 -5.22
CA VAL A 212 18.80 9.37 -6.69
C VAL A 212 17.43 9.03 -7.28
N PRO A 213 16.67 10.00 -7.83
CA PRO A 213 15.38 9.70 -8.43
C PRO A 213 15.60 8.87 -9.70
N GLY A 214 14.89 7.76 -9.81
CA GLY A 214 14.81 6.95 -11.02
C GLY A 214 13.46 7.11 -11.70
N ARG A 215 13.30 6.41 -12.83
CA ARG A 215 12.04 6.38 -13.58
C ARG A 215 11.68 4.96 -13.97
N VAL A 216 10.39 4.69 -14.04
CA VAL A 216 9.81 3.45 -14.54
C VAL A 216 8.80 3.82 -15.63
N VAL A 217 8.77 3.07 -16.73
CA VAL A 217 7.77 3.27 -17.79
C VAL A 217 6.36 3.19 -17.22
N ASN A 218 5.49 4.13 -17.60
CA ASN A 218 4.06 3.99 -17.36
C ASN A 218 3.47 3.14 -18.50
N LEU A 219 2.85 2.00 -18.16
CA LEU A 219 2.26 1.11 -19.18
C LEU A 219 0.87 1.58 -19.64
N GLY A 220 0.31 2.62 -19.01
CA GLY A 220 -0.96 3.24 -19.42
C GLY A 220 -2.17 2.33 -19.24
N MET A 221 -2.21 1.57 -18.14
CA MET A 221 -3.26 0.59 -17.84
C MET A 221 -4.53 1.28 -17.37
N GLU A 222 -5.65 1.07 -18.05
CA GLU A 222 -6.92 1.74 -17.75
C GLU A 222 -7.79 0.90 -16.82
N ASP A 223 -7.62 -0.42 -16.81
CA ASP A 223 -8.39 -1.33 -15.97
C ASP A 223 -7.57 -2.52 -15.42
N VAL A 224 -8.22 -3.35 -14.59
CA VAL A 224 -7.60 -4.54 -13.99
C VAL A 224 -7.30 -5.62 -15.04
N SER A 225 -8.10 -5.75 -16.09
CA SER A 225 -7.87 -6.73 -17.16
C SER A 225 -6.56 -6.48 -17.91
N ASP A 226 -6.20 -5.20 -18.13
CA ASP A 226 -4.95 -4.79 -18.77
C ASP A 226 -3.72 -5.34 -18.03
N ILE A 227 -3.79 -5.51 -16.69
CA ILE A 227 -2.70 -6.03 -15.87
C ILE A 227 -2.38 -7.48 -16.27
N GLY A 228 -3.40 -8.32 -16.35
CA GLY A 228 -3.25 -9.74 -16.71
C GLY A 228 -2.79 -9.93 -18.15
N GLU A 229 -3.21 -9.05 -19.07
CA GLU A 229 -2.70 -9.04 -20.43
C GLU A 229 -1.22 -8.66 -20.50
N ALA A 230 -0.82 -7.58 -19.83
CA ALA A 230 0.56 -7.12 -19.81
C ALA A 230 1.50 -8.14 -19.17
N GLN A 231 1.08 -8.82 -18.11
CA GLN A 231 1.88 -9.89 -17.49
C GLN A 231 2.19 -11.05 -18.44
N ARG A 232 1.40 -11.27 -19.48
CA ARG A 232 1.63 -12.30 -20.51
C ARG A 232 2.52 -11.81 -21.65
N GLU A 233 2.75 -10.50 -21.78
CA GLU A 233 3.55 -9.93 -22.85
C GLU A 233 5.05 -10.12 -22.59
N LEU A 234 5.75 -10.79 -23.52
CA LEU A 234 7.19 -11.11 -23.39
C LEU A 234 8.08 -9.88 -23.14
N ARG A 235 7.76 -8.74 -23.75
CA ARG A 235 8.52 -7.49 -23.55
C ARG A 235 8.33 -6.93 -22.15
N VAL A 236 7.10 -6.96 -21.63
CA VAL A 236 6.78 -6.56 -20.26
C VAL A 236 7.46 -7.50 -19.27
N GLN A 237 7.44 -8.82 -19.51
CA GLN A 237 8.15 -9.79 -18.67
C GLN A 237 9.66 -9.55 -18.63
N GLY A 238 10.28 -9.31 -19.79
CA GLY A 238 11.71 -8.99 -19.88
C GLY A 238 12.07 -7.72 -19.12
N TYR A 239 11.23 -6.69 -19.21
CA TYR A 239 11.41 -5.44 -18.46
C TYR A 239 11.15 -5.62 -16.95
N ALA A 240 10.11 -6.36 -16.57
CA ALA A 240 9.81 -6.73 -15.19
C ALA A 240 10.95 -7.50 -14.52
N GLN A 241 11.61 -8.40 -15.26
CA GLN A 241 12.77 -9.14 -14.76
C GLN A 241 13.99 -8.22 -14.51
N ARG A 242 14.18 -7.19 -15.34
CA ARG A 242 15.22 -6.17 -15.11
C ARG A 242 14.91 -5.32 -13.88
N LEU A 243 13.66 -4.87 -13.73
CA LEU A 243 13.25 -4.13 -12.55
C LEU A 243 13.37 -4.96 -11.28
N LYS A 244 13.00 -6.24 -11.34
CA LYS A 244 13.19 -7.20 -10.25
C LYS A 244 14.66 -7.24 -9.81
N SER A 245 15.61 -7.39 -10.74
CA SER A 245 17.03 -7.45 -10.38
C SER A 245 17.56 -6.13 -9.81
N ILE A 246 16.95 -4.99 -10.15
CA ILE A 246 17.30 -3.69 -9.58
C ILE A 246 16.74 -3.54 -8.17
N PHE A 247 15.43 -3.77 -7.99
CA PHE A 247 14.74 -3.53 -6.73
C PHE A 247 15.03 -4.59 -5.67
N GLU A 248 15.38 -5.82 -6.05
CA GLU A 248 15.79 -6.89 -5.12
C GLU A 248 17.32 -6.95 -4.92
N ALA A 249 18.09 -6.04 -5.54
CA ALA A 249 19.53 -5.97 -5.33
C ALA A 249 19.84 -5.64 -3.85
N PRO A 250 20.84 -6.30 -3.22
CA PRO A 250 21.19 -6.04 -1.83
C PRO A 250 21.76 -4.62 -1.61
N ASP A 251 22.28 -4.00 -2.66
CA ASP A 251 22.82 -2.64 -2.64
C ASP A 251 22.03 -1.70 -3.57
N LEU A 252 21.83 -0.47 -3.08
CA LEU A 252 21.14 0.61 -3.76
C LEU A 252 22.08 1.54 -4.55
N THR A 253 23.39 1.27 -4.56
CA THR A 253 24.34 2.01 -5.40
C THR A 253 23.91 1.99 -6.88
N GLY A 254 23.89 3.17 -7.52
CA GLY A 254 23.60 3.32 -8.94
C GLY A 254 22.18 2.88 -9.35
N VAL A 255 21.20 2.84 -8.44
CA VAL A 255 19.81 2.46 -8.79
C VAL A 255 19.25 3.34 -9.90
N GLY A 256 19.44 4.66 -9.83
CA GLY A 256 18.98 5.58 -10.87
C GLY A 256 19.52 5.25 -12.27
N GLU A 257 20.84 5.04 -12.39
CA GLU A 257 21.48 4.65 -13.66
C GLU A 257 20.97 3.30 -14.17
N ARG A 258 20.82 2.32 -13.28
CA ARG A 258 20.26 1.01 -13.64
C ARG A 258 18.82 1.11 -14.13
N LEU A 259 18.01 1.99 -13.53
CA LEU A 259 16.63 2.24 -13.94
C LEU A 259 16.57 2.93 -15.32
N GLU A 260 17.41 3.93 -15.56
CA GLU A 260 17.52 4.59 -16.87
C GLU A 260 17.96 3.60 -17.97
N LEU A 261 18.91 2.72 -17.67
CA LEU A 261 19.32 1.64 -18.58
C LEU A 261 18.19 0.62 -18.85
N ALA A 262 17.41 0.27 -17.82
CA ALA A 262 16.27 -0.61 -17.98
C ALA A 262 15.18 0.05 -18.85
N MET A 263 14.96 1.34 -18.65
CA MET A 263 14.00 2.16 -19.38
C MET A 263 14.30 2.24 -20.88
N ALA A 264 15.57 2.28 -21.29
CA ALA A 264 15.95 2.23 -22.70
C ALA A 264 15.49 0.93 -23.40
N ALA A 265 15.22 -0.13 -22.63
CA ALA A 265 14.71 -1.42 -23.13
C ALA A 265 13.23 -1.65 -22.77
N ALA A 266 12.51 -0.62 -22.32
CA ALA A 266 11.11 -0.72 -21.95
C ALA A 266 10.22 -1.05 -23.17
N PRO A 267 9.09 -1.75 -22.98
CA PRO A 267 8.09 -1.89 -24.03
C PRO A 267 7.60 -0.51 -24.47
N SER A 268 7.39 -0.34 -25.77
CA SER A 268 6.78 0.89 -26.29
C SER A 268 5.39 1.03 -25.67
N PRO A 269 5.00 2.21 -25.16
CA PRO A 269 3.62 2.44 -24.77
C PRO A 269 2.72 2.10 -25.96
N LYS A 270 1.67 1.30 -25.73
CA LYS A 270 0.65 1.07 -26.76
C LYS A 270 0.12 2.45 -27.18
N ALA A 271 -0.09 2.66 -28.48
CA ALA A 271 -0.55 3.94 -29.06
C ALA A 271 -2.02 4.27 -28.70
N ARG A 272 -2.36 4.27 -27.41
CA ARG A 272 -3.67 4.63 -26.85
C ARG A 272 -3.65 6.08 -26.35
N PRO A 273 -4.81 6.77 -26.31
CA PRO A 273 -4.84 8.22 -26.23
C PRO A 273 -4.37 8.75 -24.87
N ARG A 274 -3.39 9.67 -24.95
CA ARG A 274 -2.93 10.71 -24.02
C ARG A 274 -3.80 10.97 -22.77
N TYR A 275 -3.61 10.16 -21.74
CA TYR A 275 -3.63 10.64 -20.35
C TYR A 275 -2.42 10.03 -19.65
N GLY A 276 -1.40 10.86 -19.35
CA GLY A 276 -0.20 10.43 -18.62
C GLY A 276 1.06 10.24 -19.49
N ASP A 277 1.52 11.31 -20.15
CA ASP A 277 2.77 11.34 -20.92
C ASP A 277 4.05 11.36 -20.03
N ASN A 278 4.03 10.74 -18.84
CA ASN A 278 5.14 10.79 -17.90
C ASN A 278 5.49 9.40 -17.36
N ASN A 279 6.75 9.02 -17.51
CA ASN A 279 7.35 7.94 -16.74
C ASN A 279 7.11 8.18 -15.24
N ILE A 280 6.87 7.10 -14.51
CA ILE A 280 6.63 7.13 -13.08
C ILE A 280 7.95 7.45 -12.39
N ARG A 281 7.99 8.55 -11.64
CA ARG A 281 9.17 8.89 -10.82
C ARG A 281 9.21 7.96 -9.63
N VAL A 282 10.37 7.38 -9.37
CA VAL A 282 10.56 6.41 -8.29
C VAL A 282 11.75 6.81 -7.41
N VAL A 283 11.57 6.67 -6.12
CA VAL A 283 12.61 6.76 -5.08
C VAL A 283 12.68 5.37 -4.45
N VAL A 284 13.86 4.77 -4.42
CA VAL A 284 14.06 3.42 -3.88
C VAL A 284 14.95 3.53 -2.65
N GLU A 285 14.44 3.05 -1.52
CA GLU A 285 15.10 3.18 -0.23
C GLU A 285 15.03 1.89 0.57
N ASP A 286 16.03 1.70 1.42
CA ASP A 286 16.09 0.61 2.38
C ASP A 286 15.82 1.16 3.77
N THR A 287 14.59 1.00 4.23
CA THR A 287 14.13 1.60 5.49
C THR A 287 14.42 0.71 6.67
N ASP A 288 15.03 1.27 7.70
CA ASP A 288 15.22 0.57 8.96
C ASP A 288 13.87 0.47 9.69
N ILE A 289 13.61 -0.70 10.28
CA ILE A 289 12.44 -0.88 11.15
C ILE A 289 12.74 -0.29 12.53
N LEU A 290 11.85 0.57 13.02
CA LEU A 290 11.94 1.16 14.35
C LEU A 290 11.90 0.06 15.42
N ARG A 291 12.89 0.08 16.31
CA ARG A 291 13.05 -0.93 17.38
C ARG A 291 12.44 -0.45 18.70
N ASN A 292 11.97 -1.41 19.51
CA ASN A 292 11.48 -1.15 20.87
C ASN A 292 12.57 -1.25 21.95
N SER A 293 13.82 -1.59 21.61
CA SER A 293 14.87 -1.95 22.57
C SER A 293 15.19 -0.88 23.63
N ASN A 294 14.93 0.39 23.32
CA ASN A 294 15.23 1.53 24.20
C ASN A 294 13.98 2.16 24.82
N VAL A 295 12.79 1.60 24.59
CA VAL A 295 11.53 2.16 25.06
C VAL A 295 11.23 1.70 26.50
N ARG A 296 11.08 2.66 27.41
CA ARG A 296 10.67 2.40 28.80
C ARG A 296 9.21 2.77 28.98
N VAL A 297 8.43 1.84 29.51
CA VAL A 297 6.98 2.02 29.75
C VAL A 297 6.68 1.84 31.22
N ALA A 298 5.85 2.71 31.78
CA ALA A 298 5.36 2.54 33.15
C ALA A 298 4.50 1.26 33.27
N SER A 299 4.71 0.50 34.35
CA SER A 299 4.13 -0.84 34.53
C SER A 299 2.60 -0.90 34.56
N HIS A 300 1.92 0.23 34.83
CA HIS A 300 0.46 0.30 34.90
C HIS A 300 -0.22 0.28 33.52
N ASN A 301 0.49 0.56 32.42
CA ASN A 301 -0.08 0.50 31.08
C ASN A 301 0.20 -0.85 30.40
N LYS A 302 -0.69 -1.82 30.64
CA LYS A 302 -0.53 -3.21 30.15
C LYS A 302 -0.36 -3.30 28.63
N ALA A 303 -1.08 -2.50 27.85
CA ALA A 303 -0.99 -2.51 26.39
C ALA A 303 0.37 -2.02 25.88
N LEU A 304 0.85 -0.89 26.41
CA LEU A 304 2.18 -0.37 26.05
C LEU A 304 3.31 -1.29 26.55
N VAL A 305 3.15 -1.93 27.72
CA VAL A 305 4.10 -2.93 28.22
C VAL A 305 4.15 -4.14 27.28
N ARG A 306 3.00 -4.60 26.76
CA ARG A 306 2.94 -5.67 25.75
C ARG A 306 3.71 -5.26 24.49
N TRP A 307 3.48 -4.06 23.98
CA TRP A 307 4.20 -3.56 22.79
C TRP A 307 5.70 -3.43 23.01
N ALA A 308 6.13 -2.88 24.15
CA ALA A 308 7.55 -2.71 24.47
C ALA A 308 8.33 -4.03 24.52
N ARG A 309 7.65 -5.15 24.82
CA ARG A 309 8.25 -6.50 24.81
C ARG A 309 8.38 -7.11 23.42
N ARG A 310 7.68 -6.56 22.40
CA ARG A 310 7.78 -7.06 21.04
C ARG A 310 9.15 -6.73 20.46
N GLN A 311 9.82 -7.74 19.93
CA GLN A 311 11.08 -7.62 19.23
C GLN A 311 10.86 -7.85 17.74
N PHE A 312 11.47 -7.01 16.92
CA PHE A 312 11.42 -7.11 15.47
C PHE A 312 12.79 -7.54 14.97
N ALA A 313 12.84 -8.46 14.01
CA ALA A 313 14.10 -8.85 13.40
C ALA A 313 14.78 -7.63 12.77
N PRO A 314 16.12 -7.53 12.84
CA PRO A 314 16.89 -6.41 12.28
C PRO A 314 16.99 -6.53 10.76
N GLN A 315 15.85 -6.47 10.09
CA GLN A 315 15.73 -6.49 8.63
C GLN A 315 15.30 -5.12 8.14
N ARG A 316 15.84 -4.70 6.99
CA ARG A 316 15.42 -3.50 6.29
C ARG A 316 14.23 -3.79 5.38
N LEU A 317 13.33 -2.83 5.25
CA LEU A 317 12.20 -2.89 4.35
C LEU A 317 12.50 -2.06 3.10
N ARG A 318 12.66 -2.74 1.96
CA ARG A 318 12.78 -2.13 0.64
C ARG A 318 11.47 -1.39 0.33
N THR A 319 11.57 -0.08 0.13
CA THR A 319 10.45 0.82 -0.11
C THR A 319 10.65 1.56 -1.42
N ILE A 320 9.61 1.58 -2.25
CA ILE A 320 9.53 2.38 -3.48
C ILE A 320 8.50 3.47 -3.25
N VAL A 321 8.94 4.73 -3.24
CA VAL A 321 8.06 5.89 -3.19
C VAL A 321 7.80 6.39 -4.60
N LEU A 322 6.52 6.49 -4.99
CA LEU A 322 6.11 6.97 -6.31
C LEU A 322 5.69 8.45 -6.23
N GLY A 323 6.29 9.26 -7.10
CA GLY A 323 6.01 10.69 -7.29
C GLY A 323 5.11 10.95 -8.49
#